data_AF-A0A2D9P3H5-F1
#
_entry.id   AF-A0A2D9P3H5-F1
#
_cell.length_a   1.000
_cell.length_b   1.000
_cell.length_c   1.000
_cell.angle_alpha   90.00
_cell.angle_beta   90.00
_cell.angle_gamma   90.00
#
_symmetry.space_group_name_H-M   'P 1'
#
loop_
_entity.id
_entity.type
_entity.pdbx_description
1 polymer ?
#
loop_
_entity_poly.entity_id
_entity_poly.type
_entity_poly.pdbx_seq_one_letter_code
_entity_poly.pdbx_strand_id
1 'polypeptide(L)'
;MIFKILLKIISISFIYSACSDLDYNLCLQYSEYCEWNNETNSCQDIGENDGGNNDYIEPSCIPFDQTDPIPINTNDYVNMCMEYLGVPPTVDCGDGVHIPIYVNGEEVFADQPAGFCDDPDFKGTCNIGSRVGRVEGIDINGNTIPEVVWVFFCRSAGQVLFEQTGAVSVQMIGYNTENGATCFFESPDAIGDNIQSQYLYYDDSGFLDGTLPSFGSDEFDQIFHSPSVSNTNCMSCHTSDPFIHDPWLDNAKLPTDSSQTVVPKYEYDGINLPYFAVGGYGSQYSNASIHIEGNDCLSCHRSSMELATSTFDALGNVVVNEFMPPYDPGSLIDPYNELIDCWIDGPENTEDCYWMIPPGGDCETEIIGFENIDFEGDINNDGIIDILDIILVINLILSFEYLENSDLNSDGIIDILDIILLVNIILN
;
A
#
# COMPACT_ATOMS: atom_id res chain seq x y z
N MET A 1 -5.20 -29.97 -66.32
CA MET A 1 -5.57 -30.32 -64.94
C MET A 1 -4.59 -29.63 -64.00
N ILE A 2 -4.86 -28.37 -63.62
CA ILE A 2 -4.21 -27.68 -62.50
C ILE A 2 -5.32 -26.89 -61.81
N PHE A 3 -5.72 -27.35 -60.62
CA PHE A 3 -6.73 -26.72 -59.76
C PHE A 3 -6.06 -25.57 -59.02
N LYS A 4 -6.55 -24.33 -59.17
CA LYS A 4 -6.16 -23.21 -58.31
C LYS A 4 -6.91 -23.35 -57.00
N ILE A 5 -6.22 -23.72 -55.93
CA ILE A 5 -6.73 -23.69 -54.56
C ILE A 5 -6.57 -22.24 -54.06
N LEU A 6 -7.68 -21.56 -53.82
CA LEU A 6 -7.70 -20.37 -52.97
C LEU A 6 -7.48 -20.83 -51.52
N LEU A 7 -6.35 -20.44 -50.94
CA LEU A 7 -6.12 -20.58 -49.50
C LEU A 7 -6.91 -19.47 -48.79
N LYS A 8 -8.08 -19.81 -48.27
CA LYS A 8 -8.85 -18.96 -47.35
C LYS A 8 -8.07 -18.95 -46.02
N ILE A 9 -7.47 -17.83 -45.67
CA ILE A 9 -6.91 -17.61 -44.32
C ILE A 9 -8.11 -17.61 -43.37
N ILE A 10 -8.30 -18.71 -42.65
CA ILE A 10 -9.20 -18.79 -41.51
C ILE A 10 -8.41 -18.17 -40.35
N SER A 11 -8.76 -16.95 -39.95
CA SER A 11 -8.38 -16.44 -38.64
C SER A 11 -9.11 -17.30 -37.62
N ILE A 12 -8.38 -18.18 -36.92
CA ILE A 12 -8.91 -18.84 -35.74
C ILE A 12 -8.79 -17.80 -34.62
N SER A 13 -9.81 -16.96 -34.50
CA SER A 13 -10.08 -16.28 -33.25
C SER A 13 -10.51 -17.37 -32.28
N PHE A 14 -9.63 -17.79 -31.39
CA PHE A 14 -10.08 -18.48 -30.18
C PHE A 14 -10.86 -17.45 -29.38
N ILE A 15 -12.19 -17.42 -29.57
CA ILE A 15 -13.07 -16.76 -28.62
C ILE A 15 -13.08 -17.73 -27.45
N TYR A 16 -12.36 -17.39 -26.38
CA TYR A 16 -12.58 -18.05 -25.09
C TYR A 16 -14.00 -17.66 -24.67
N SER A 17 -14.88 -18.65 -24.51
CA SER A 17 -16.21 -18.41 -23.93
C SER A 17 -16.02 -18.13 -22.45
N ALA A 18 -16.48 -16.97 -21.98
CA ALA A 18 -16.50 -16.68 -20.55
C ALA A 18 -17.53 -17.59 -19.85
N CYS A 19 -17.42 -17.80 -18.53
CA CYS A 19 -18.43 -18.56 -17.80
C CYS A 19 -19.83 -17.94 -17.97
N SER A 20 -19.92 -16.61 -18.09
CA SER A 20 -21.16 -15.89 -18.40
C SER A 20 -21.86 -16.32 -19.70
N ASP A 21 -21.13 -16.92 -20.63
CA ASP A 21 -21.66 -17.42 -21.90
C ASP A 21 -22.27 -18.83 -21.80
N LEU A 22 -22.08 -19.52 -20.66
CA LEU A 22 -22.51 -20.90 -20.45
C LEU A 22 -23.93 -20.99 -19.89
N ASP A 23 -24.72 -21.93 -20.42
CA ASP A 23 -26.00 -22.30 -19.83
C ASP A 23 -25.83 -23.21 -18.60
N TYR A 24 -26.90 -23.40 -17.82
CA TYR A 24 -26.86 -24.20 -16.58
C TYR A 24 -26.23 -25.59 -16.73
N ASN A 25 -26.53 -26.32 -17.80
CA ASN A 25 -26.03 -27.68 -17.97
C ASN A 25 -24.55 -27.69 -18.36
N LEU A 26 -24.15 -26.71 -19.18
CA LEU A 26 -22.77 -26.56 -19.61
C LEU A 26 -21.89 -26.03 -18.47
N CYS A 27 -22.42 -25.14 -17.63
CA CYS A 27 -21.78 -24.64 -16.42
C CYS A 27 -21.37 -25.78 -15.47
N LEU A 28 -22.30 -26.71 -15.19
CA LEU A 28 -22.01 -27.88 -14.35
C LEU A 28 -20.97 -28.83 -14.96
N GLN A 29 -20.84 -28.86 -16.29
CA GLN A 29 -19.84 -29.66 -16.98
C GLN A 29 -18.42 -29.08 -16.84
N TYR A 30 -18.31 -27.77 -16.67
CA TYR A 30 -17.06 -27.04 -16.42
C TYR A 30 -16.98 -26.54 -14.97
N SER A 31 -17.45 -27.36 -14.02
CA SER A 31 -17.44 -27.05 -12.57
C SER A 31 -16.04 -26.98 -11.94
N GLU A 32 -14.99 -27.11 -12.76
CA GLU A 32 -13.60 -26.85 -12.41
C GLU A 32 -13.16 -25.41 -12.72
N TYR A 33 -13.91 -24.66 -13.54
CA TYR A 33 -13.64 -23.25 -13.87
C TYR A 33 -14.83 -22.31 -13.63
N CYS A 34 -16.07 -22.83 -13.66
CA CYS A 34 -17.28 -22.03 -13.50
C CYS A 34 -18.21 -22.56 -12.39
N GLU A 35 -18.90 -21.65 -11.70
CA GLU A 35 -19.99 -21.97 -10.78
C GLU A 35 -21.32 -21.34 -11.20
N TRP A 36 -22.42 -21.94 -10.75
CA TRP A 36 -23.76 -21.42 -11.05
C TRP A 36 -24.28 -20.54 -9.90
N ASN A 37 -24.54 -19.27 -10.20
CA ASN A 37 -25.11 -18.34 -9.24
C ASN A 37 -26.65 -18.39 -9.29
N ASN A 38 -27.26 -18.81 -8.18
CA ASN A 38 -28.71 -18.93 -8.06
C ASN A 38 -29.43 -17.58 -7.87
N GLU A 39 -28.72 -16.53 -7.48
CA GLU A 39 -29.27 -15.18 -7.29
C GLU A 39 -29.40 -14.45 -8.63
N THR A 40 -28.39 -14.56 -9.49
CA THR A 40 -28.34 -13.92 -10.81
C THR A 40 -28.88 -14.80 -11.94
N ASN A 41 -29.06 -16.11 -11.69
CA ASN A 41 -29.40 -17.12 -12.71
C ASN A 41 -28.42 -17.13 -13.90
N SER A 42 -27.14 -16.94 -13.62
CA SER A 42 -26.07 -17.02 -14.62
C SER A 42 -24.92 -17.90 -14.11
N CYS A 43 -24.18 -18.45 -15.06
CA CYS A 43 -22.90 -19.09 -14.78
C CYS A 43 -21.83 -18.00 -14.64
N GLN A 44 -20.96 -18.10 -13.65
CA GLN A 44 -19.87 -17.17 -13.35
C GLN A 44 -18.58 -17.98 -13.13
N ASP A 45 -17.41 -17.35 -13.22
CA ASP A 45 -16.14 -18.01 -12.92
C ASP A 45 -16.11 -18.43 -11.43
N ILE A 46 -15.44 -19.56 -11.11
CA ILE A 46 -15.29 -20.02 -9.72
C ILE A 46 -14.38 -19.04 -9.01
N GLY A 47 -14.98 -18.18 -8.19
CA GLY A 47 -14.27 -17.05 -7.65
C GLY A 47 -13.91 -16.08 -8.77
N GLU A 48 -14.65 -14.98 -8.87
CA GLU A 48 -14.04 -13.78 -9.42
C GLU A 48 -12.86 -13.44 -8.50
N ASN A 49 -11.67 -13.90 -8.88
CA ASN A 49 -10.43 -13.19 -8.60
C ASN A 49 -10.53 -11.87 -9.34
N ASP A 50 -11.23 -10.92 -8.74
CA ASP A 50 -10.77 -9.54 -8.74
C ASP A 50 -9.33 -9.62 -8.23
N GLY A 51 -8.38 -9.05 -8.96
CA GLY A 51 -6.95 -9.15 -8.68
C GLY A 51 -6.57 -8.42 -7.39
N GLY A 52 -6.96 -8.97 -6.26
CA GLY A 52 -6.71 -8.51 -4.91
C GLY A 52 -7.13 -9.65 -3.99
N ASN A 53 -6.14 -10.29 -3.38
CA ASN A 53 -6.34 -11.30 -2.35
C ASN A 53 -7.19 -10.68 -1.23
N ASN A 54 -8.52 -10.88 -1.27
CA ASN A 54 -9.46 -10.42 -0.24
C ASN A 54 -9.64 -11.48 0.86
N ASP A 55 -8.58 -12.27 1.11
CA ASP A 55 -8.39 -12.91 2.40
C ASP A 55 -7.84 -11.83 3.33
N TYR A 56 -8.75 -11.14 4.01
CA TYR A 56 -8.40 -10.26 5.12
C TYR A 56 -7.40 -10.99 6.02
N ILE A 57 -6.16 -10.49 6.04
CA ILE A 57 -5.10 -11.03 6.89
C ILE A 57 -5.37 -10.50 8.30
N GLU A 58 -5.94 -11.38 9.13
CA GLU A 58 -6.31 -11.07 10.52
C GLU A 58 -5.05 -10.96 11.39
N PRO A 59 -4.80 -9.80 12.04
CA PRO A 59 -3.67 -9.63 12.93
C PRO A 59 -3.92 -10.33 14.28
N SER A 60 -2.85 -10.75 14.94
CA SER A 60 -2.87 -11.18 16.34
C SER A 60 -3.07 -10.00 17.32
N CYS A 61 -2.72 -8.78 16.90
CA CYS A 61 -2.82 -7.55 17.69
C CYS A 61 -3.49 -6.43 16.87
N ILE A 62 -4.54 -5.82 17.41
CA ILE A 62 -5.20 -4.65 16.81
C ILE A 62 -4.77 -3.41 17.60
N PRO A 63 -4.12 -2.41 16.97
CA PRO A 63 -3.64 -1.21 17.65
C PRO A 63 -4.73 -0.54 18.48
N PHE A 64 -4.45 -0.32 19.77
CA PHE A 64 -5.35 0.30 20.74
C PHE A 64 -6.73 -0.37 20.87
N ASP A 65 -6.84 -1.67 20.56
CA ASP A 65 -8.10 -2.42 20.50
C ASP A 65 -9.15 -1.76 19.58
N GLN A 66 -8.71 -1.06 18.54
CA GLN A 66 -9.54 -0.25 17.67
C GLN A 66 -10.32 -1.12 16.66
N THR A 67 -11.37 -1.79 17.14
CA THR A 67 -12.19 -2.73 16.33
C THR A 67 -13.36 -2.09 15.59
N ASP A 68 -13.63 -0.80 15.84
CA ASP A 68 -14.73 -0.10 15.16
C ASP A 68 -14.37 0.13 13.67
N PRO A 69 -15.30 -0.15 12.73
CA PRO A 69 -15.05 0.10 11.30
C PRO A 69 -15.01 1.59 10.99
N ILE A 70 -14.36 1.93 9.88
CA ILE A 70 -14.39 3.28 9.29
C ILE A 70 -15.85 3.72 9.10
N PRO A 71 -16.30 4.83 9.73
CA PRO A 71 -17.66 5.32 9.59
C PRO A 71 -17.97 5.77 8.15
N ILE A 72 -19.22 5.60 7.71
CA ILE A 72 -19.70 6.16 6.44
C ILE A 72 -19.82 7.69 6.52
N ASN A 73 -20.10 8.28 7.69
CA ASN A 73 -20.10 9.73 7.79
C ASN A 73 -18.66 10.25 7.94
N THR A 74 -18.24 11.17 7.07
CA THR A 74 -16.84 11.67 7.06
C THR A 74 -16.51 12.44 8.34
N ASN A 75 -17.40 13.27 8.88
CA ASN A 75 -17.20 13.92 10.17
C ASN A 75 -17.02 12.92 11.33
N ASP A 76 -17.79 11.82 11.35
CA ASP A 76 -17.59 10.74 12.33
C ASP A 76 -16.22 10.08 12.15
N TYR A 77 -15.76 9.89 10.91
CA TYR A 77 -14.41 9.40 10.64
C TYR A 77 -13.33 10.39 11.10
N VAL A 78 -13.51 11.69 10.87
CA VAL A 78 -12.61 12.73 11.43
C VAL A 78 -12.55 12.63 12.95
N ASN A 79 -13.69 12.50 13.63
CA ASN A 79 -13.70 12.35 15.09
C ASN A 79 -12.93 11.13 15.56
N MET A 80 -12.99 10.01 14.83
CA MET A 80 -12.20 8.82 15.09
C MET A 80 -10.70 9.07 14.88
N CYS A 81 -10.32 9.78 13.82
CA CYS A 81 -8.94 10.14 13.50
C CYS A 81 -8.31 11.16 14.46
N MET A 82 -9.11 12.09 14.99
CA MET A 82 -8.66 13.21 15.82
C MET A 82 -8.00 12.76 17.13
N GLU A 83 -8.30 11.56 17.61
CA GLU A 83 -7.64 10.97 18.78
C GLU A 83 -6.13 10.79 18.57
N TYR A 84 -5.71 10.52 17.32
CA TYR A 84 -4.32 10.22 16.97
C TYR A 84 -3.63 11.32 16.16
N LEU A 85 -4.41 12.08 15.38
CA LEU A 85 -3.91 12.99 14.35
C LEU A 85 -4.23 14.47 14.61
N GLY A 86 -5.02 14.77 15.65
CA GLY A 86 -5.57 16.11 15.83
C GLY A 86 -6.48 16.52 14.68
N VAL A 87 -6.70 17.82 14.52
CA VAL A 87 -7.67 18.38 13.57
C VAL A 87 -7.11 18.29 12.14
N PRO A 88 -7.84 17.74 11.17
CA PRO A 88 -7.42 17.79 9.77
C PRO A 88 -7.32 19.24 9.29
N PRO A 89 -6.29 19.60 8.50
CA PRO A 89 -6.12 20.96 8.02
C PRO A 89 -7.24 21.36 7.06
N THR A 90 -7.52 22.66 7.00
CA THR A 90 -8.24 23.23 5.86
C THR A 90 -7.33 23.11 4.63
N VAL A 91 -7.80 22.43 3.59
CA VAL A 91 -7.05 22.32 2.34
C VAL A 91 -7.20 23.61 1.55
N ASP A 92 -6.09 24.32 1.37
CA ASP A 92 -5.95 25.43 0.44
C ASP A 92 -4.94 25.01 -0.64
N CYS A 93 -5.44 24.81 -1.86
CA CYS A 93 -4.57 24.37 -2.94
C CYS A 93 -3.51 25.44 -3.26
N GLY A 94 -3.83 26.74 -3.15
CA GLY A 94 -2.92 27.83 -3.44
C GLY A 94 -1.70 27.90 -2.52
N ASP A 95 -1.86 27.44 -1.27
CA ASP A 95 -0.77 27.30 -0.29
C ASP A 95 0.12 26.07 -0.56
N GLY A 96 -0.35 25.12 -1.39
CA GLY A 96 0.42 23.97 -1.82
C GLY A 96 1.58 24.33 -2.75
N VAL A 97 2.63 23.52 -2.73
CA VAL A 97 3.75 23.60 -3.66
C VAL A 97 3.34 22.99 -4.99
N HIS A 98 3.59 23.68 -6.11
CA HIS A 98 3.31 23.10 -7.42
C HIS A 98 4.24 21.93 -7.73
N ILE A 99 3.71 20.90 -8.37
CA ILE A 99 4.52 19.78 -8.88
C ILE A 99 5.09 20.21 -10.24
N PRO A 100 6.41 20.45 -10.36
CA PRO A 100 6.98 20.91 -11.62
C PRO A 100 7.02 19.77 -12.64
N ILE A 101 6.79 20.11 -13.90
CA ILE A 101 6.90 19.19 -15.03
C ILE A 101 8.14 19.55 -15.84
N TYR A 102 8.99 18.57 -16.12
CA TYR A 102 10.22 18.78 -16.90
C TYR A 102 10.14 18.11 -18.27
N VAL A 103 10.79 18.73 -19.26
CA VAL A 103 11.03 18.17 -20.59
C VAL A 103 12.49 18.43 -20.96
N ASN A 104 13.29 17.37 -21.07
CA ASN A 104 14.74 17.44 -21.26
C ASN A 104 15.46 18.27 -20.17
N GLY A 105 14.98 18.17 -18.93
CA GLY A 105 15.53 18.85 -17.75
C GLY A 105 15.16 20.32 -17.63
N GLU A 106 14.29 20.86 -18.51
CA GLU A 106 13.77 22.21 -18.41
C GLU A 106 12.30 22.19 -17.97
N GLU A 107 11.96 22.99 -16.96
CA GLU A 107 10.58 23.10 -16.46
C GLU A 107 9.67 23.71 -17.52
N VAL A 108 8.50 23.11 -17.72
CA VAL A 108 7.47 23.58 -18.65
C VAL A 108 6.22 24.04 -17.91
N PHE A 109 5.57 25.06 -18.47
CA PHE A 109 4.37 25.71 -17.89
C PHE A 109 3.14 25.55 -18.80
N ALA A 110 3.07 24.42 -19.50
CA ALA A 110 1.95 24.02 -20.32
C ALA A 110 1.86 22.51 -20.36
N ASP A 111 0.65 21.98 -20.49
CA ASP A 111 0.42 20.54 -20.63
C ASP A 111 1.23 19.96 -21.80
N GLN A 112 1.84 18.81 -21.56
CA GLN A 112 2.56 18.05 -22.58
C GLN A 112 1.74 16.82 -22.99
N PRO A 113 1.97 16.27 -24.20
CA PRO A 113 1.39 14.98 -24.55
C PRO A 113 1.81 13.90 -23.53
N ALA A 114 0.94 12.92 -23.31
CA ALA A 114 1.22 11.82 -22.40
C ALA A 114 2.55 11.12 -22.74
N GLY A 115 3.38 10.87 -21.73
CA GLY A 115 4.71 10.24 -21.84
C GLY A 115 5.81 11.10 -22.46
N PHE A 116 5.62 12.41 -22.64
CA PHE A 116 6.66 13.30 -23.21
C PHE A 116 7.48 14.06 -22.16
N CYS A 117 7.00 14.13 -20.92
CA CYS A 117 7.75 14.72 -19.81
C CYS A 117 8.76 13.71 -19.25
N ASP A 118 9.76 14.23 -18.56
CA ASP A 118 10.87 13.42 -18.01
C ASP A 118 10.35 12.44 -16.94
N ASP A 119 9.42 12.90 -16.09
CA ASP A 119 8.76 12.11 -15.06
C ASP A 119 7.23 12.23 -15.22
N PRO A 120 6.56 11.35 -15.99
CA PRO A 120 5.10 11.34 -16.06
C PRO A 120 4.50 10.79 -14.77
N ASP A 121 3.24 11.16 -14.48
CA ASP A 121 2.50 10.49 -13.41
C ASP A 121 2.27 8.99 -13.75
N PHE A 122 1.80 8.20 -12.79
CA PHE A 122 1.56 6.77 -13.01
C PHE A 122 0.56 6.45 -14.15
N LYS A 123 -0.29 7.42 -14.56
CA LYS A 123 -1.21 7.29 -15.70
C LYS A 123 -0.56 7.69 -17.03
N GLY A 124 0.71 8.10 -17.02
CA GLY A 124 1.44 8.60 -18.17
C GLY A 124 1.14 10.07 -18.50
N THR A 125 0.40 10.79 -17.65
CA THR A 125 -0.01 12.16 -17.93
C THR A 125 1.10 13.15 -17.59
N CYS A 126 1.16 14.21 -18.38
CA CYS A 126 2.13 15.30 -18.26
C CYS A 126 1.40 16.65 -18.17
N ASN A 127 0.33 16.69 -17.36
CA ASN A 127 -0.43 17.91 -17.15
C ASN A 127 0.24 18.75 -16.08
N ILE A 128 0.33 20.06 -16.31
CA ILE A 128 0.70 20.98 -15.25
C ILE A 128 -0.50 21.19 -14.32
N GLY A 129 -0.26 21.88 -13.22
CA GLY A 129 -1.33 22.47 -12.43
C GLY A 129 -1.58 21.80 -11.09
N SER A 130 -1.02 20.61 -10.86
CA SER A 130 -1.11 19.92 -9.57
C SER A 130 -0.32 20.65 -8.49
N ARG A 131 -0.83 20.59 -7.25
CA ARG A 131 -0.15 21.10 -6.07
C ARG A 131 -0.25 20.09 -4.92
N VAL A 132 0.80 20.04 -4.10
CA VAL A 132 0.87 19.20 -2.91
C VAL A 132 1.35 20.04 -1.73
N GLY A 133 0.78 19.82 -0.56
CA GLY A 133 1.14 20.53 0.65
C GLY A 133 1.42 19.59 1.80
N ARG A 134 2.31 20.02 2.70
CA ARG A 134 2.65 19.33 3.95
C ARG A 134 2.40 20.27 5.11
N VAL A 135 1.62 19.83 6.08
CA VAL A 135 1.16 20.61 7.22
C VAL A 135 1.45 19.85 8.51
N GLU A 136 1.97 20.54 9.52
CA GLU A 136 2.15 19.99 10.87
C GLU A 136 0.78 19.86 11.56
N GLY A 137 0.56 18.76 12.27
CA GLY A 137 -0.68 18.51 13.00
C GLY A 137 -0.92 19.52 14.11
N ILE A 138 -2.21 19.74 14.44
CA ILE A 138 -2.61 20.61 15.55
C ILE A 138 -3.75 19.97 16.34
N ASP A 139 -3.81 20.23 17.64
CA ASP A 139 -4.96 19.90 18.48
C ASP A 139 -6.13 20.87 18.25
N ILE A 140 -7.27 20.60 18.88
CA ILE A 140 -8.48 21.46 18.80
C ILE A 140 -8.27 22.87 19.37
N ASN A 141 -7.21 23.10 20.15
CA ASN A 141 -6.85 24.40 20.70
C ASN A 141 -5.82 25.14 19.83
N GLY A 142 -5.35 24.53 18.75
CA GLY A 142 -4.31 25.06 17.86
C GLY A 142 -2.88 24.86 18.38
N ASN A 143 -2.65 23.99 19.36
CA ASN A 143 -1.30 23.60 19.75
C ASN A 143 -0.75 22.59 18.73
N THR A 144 0.51 22.76 18.36
CA THR A 144 1.22 21.85 17.44
C THR A 144 1.33 20.44 18.00
N ILE A 145 1.22 19.45 17.13
CA ILE A 145 1.47 18.03 17.37
C ILE A 145 2.62 17.64 16.41
N PRO A 146 3.89 17.86 16.80
CA PRO A 146 5.03 17.75 15.88
C PRO A 146 5.21 16.38 15.23
N GLU A 147 4.75 15.33 15.91
CA GLU A 147 4.76 13.95 15.43
C GLU A 147 3.69 13.67 14.36
N VAL A 148 2.72 14.56 14.16
CA VAL A 148 1.68 14.40 13.13
C VAL A 148 1.99 15.23 11.91
N VAL A 149 1.92 14.57 10.74
CA VAL A 149 2.05 15.21 9.44
C VAL A 149 0.78 14.97 8.63
N TRP A 150 0.23 16.05 8.09
CA TRP A 150 -0.82 16.02 7.09
C TRP A 150 -0.24 16.34 5.72
N VAL A 151 -0.58 15.55 4.72
CA VAL A 151 -0.31 15.85 3.31
C VAL A 151 -1.64 16.00 2.61
N PHE A 152 -1.81 17.10 1.87
CA PHE A 152 -2.92 17.25 0.93
C PHE A 152 -2.39 17.31 -0.49
N PHE A 153 -3.18 16.80 -1.42
CA PHE A 153 -2.81 16.72 -2.82
C PHE A 153 -3.97 17.18 -3.69
N CYS A 154 -3.80 18.33 -4.35
CA CYS A 154 -4.72 18.86 -5.34
C CYS A 154 -4.22 18.43 -6.73
N ARG A 155 -4.76 17.33 -7.26
CA ARG A 155 -4.34 16.75 -8.53
C ARG A 155 -5.10 17.36 -9.71
N SER A 156 -4.34 17.96 -10.61
CA SER A 156 -4.83 18.44 -11.91
C SER A 156 -5.13 17.29 -12.85
N ALA A 157 -6.30 17.34 -13.50
CA ALA A 157 -6.62 16.51 -14.67
C ALA A 157 -6.36 17.25 -16.00
N GLY A 158 -5.70 18.41 -15.94
CA GLY A 158 -5.52 19.36 -17.04
C GLY A 158 -6.64 20.41 -17.10
N GLN A 159 -6.27 21.65 -17.41
CA GLN A 159 -7.17 22.80 -17.36
C GLN A 159 -8.37 22.63 -18.30
N VAL A 160 -8.15 22.10 -19.51
CA VAL A 160 -9.21 21.90 -20.50
C VAL A 160 -10.28 20.93 -20.01
N LEU A 161 -9.88 19.85 -19.35
CA LEU A 161 -10.83 18.86 -18.84
C LEU A 161 -11.59 19.42 -17.63
N PHE A 162 -10.88 20.11 -16.73
CA PHE A 162 -11.49 20.83 -15.61
C PHE A 162 -12.59 21.81 -16.06
N GLU A 163 -12.31 22.66 -17.06
CA GLU A 163 -13.29 23.63 -17.57
C GLU A 163 -14.52 22.98 -18.23
N GLN A 164 -14.37 21.76 -18.78
CA GLN A 164 -15.44 21.06 -19.47
C GLN A 164 -16.32 20.22 -18.55
N THR A 165 -15.72 19.57 -17.55
CA THR A 165 -16.39 18.54 -16.74
C THR A 165 -16.26 18.74 -15.24
N GLY A 166 -15.44 19.69 -14.80
CA GLY A 166 -15.07 19.86 -13.39
C GLY A 166 -14.08 18.80 -12.90
N ALA A 167 -13.49 17.96 -13.76
CA ALA A 167 -12.59 16.90 -13.30
C ALA A 167 -11.37 17.46 -12.57
N VAL A 168 -11.27 17.14 -11.28
CA VAL A 168 -10.17 17.45 -10.37
C VAL A 168 -10.25 16.48 -9.20
N SER A 169 -9.13 16.22 -8.56
CA SER A 169 -9.08 15.32 -7.41
C SER A 169 -8.36 16.00 -6.25
N VAL A 170 -8.84 15.80 -5.04
CA VAL A 170 -8.25 16.30 -3.80
C VAL A 170 -8.18 15.16 -2.79
N GLN A 171 -6.97 14.81 -2.37
CA GLN A 171 -6.73 13.84 -1.31
C GLN A 171 -6.11 14.52 -0.10
N MET A 172 -6.33 13.91 1.06
CA MET A 172 -5.64 14.27 2.29
C MET A 172 -5.33 13.02 3.10
N ILE A 173 -4.08 12.90 3.53
CA ILE A 173 -3.59 11.80 4.37
C ILE A 173 -2.97 12.41 5.61
N GLY A 174 -3.43 11.99 6.77
CA GLY A 174 -2.81 12.31 8.06
C GLY A 174 -2.05 11.11 8.59
N TYR A 175 -0.85 11.32 9.10
CA TYR A 175 0.02 10.29 9.63
C TYR A 175 0.68 10.71 10.93
N ASN A 176 0.65 9.85 11.94
CA ASN A 176 1.39 10.02 13.18
C ASN A 176 2.69 9.21 13.11
N THR A 177 3.81 9.92 13.11
CA THR A 177 5.15 9.33 12.96
C THR A 177 5.65 8.55 14.18
N GLU A 178 5.02 8.70 15.35
CA GLU A 178 5.41 7.96 16.56
C GLU A 178 4.64 6.64 16.70
N ASN A 179 3.33 6.63 16.40
CA ASN A 179 2.49 5.45 16.61
C ASN A 179 1.94 4.82 15.32
N GLY A 180 2.15 5.45 14.16
CA GLY A 180 1.76 4.91 12.87
C GLY A 180 0.31 5.12 12.45
N ALA A 181 -0.53 5.73 13.29
CA ALA A 181 -1.93 5.97 12.98
C ALA A 181 -2.06 6.78 11.68
N THR A 182 -2.91 6.32 10.77
CA THR A 182 -3.12 6.95 9.46
C THR A 182 -4.59 7.08 9.13
N CYS A 183 -4.98 8.22 8.57
CA CYS A 183 -6.32 8.43 8.03
C CYS A 183 -6.30 8.96 6.60
N PHE A 184 -7.24 8.48 5.80
CA PHE A 184 -7.36 8.79 4.37
C PHE A 184 -8.65 9.54 4.07
N PHE A 185 -8.56 10.63 3.34
CA PHE A 185 -9.71 11.39 2.87
C PHE A 185 -9.55 11.64 1.38
N GLU A 186 -10.60 11.37 0.63
CA GLU A 186 -10.60 11.56 -0.82
C GLU A 186 -11.78 12.42 -1.24
N SER A 187 -11.65 13.14 -2.34
CA SER A 187 -12.79 13.81 -2.95
C SER A 187 -13.74 12.80 -3.64
N PRO A 188 -15.00 13.18 -3.90
CA PRO A 188 -16.01 12.30 -4.47
C PRO A 188 -15.79 11.85 -5.92
N ASP A 189 -14.70 12.25 -6.58
CA ASP A 189 -14.44 11.94 -7.99
C ASP A 189 -14.26 10.44 -8.24
N ALA A 190 -13.81 9.69 -7.23
CA ALA A 190 -13.73 8.23 -7.25
C ALA A 190 -15.10 7.58 -7.52
N ILE A 191 -16.20 8.23 -7.12
CA ILE A 191 -17.58 7.78 -7.38
C ILE A 191 -18.28 8.60 -8.49
N GLY A 192 -17.51 9.41 -9.23
CA GLY A 192 -17.99 10.19 -10.37
C GLY A 192 -18.67 11.51 -10.02
N ASP A 193 -18.50 12.03 -8.80
CA ASP A 193 -18.97 13.35 -8.40
C ASP A 193 -17.80 14.34 -8.30
N ASN A 194 -17.91 15.48 -8.98
CA ASN A 194 -16.87 16.51 -9.04
C ASN A 194 -17.25 17.77 -8.26
N ILE A 195 -18.09 17.68 -7.23
CA ILE A 195 -18.55 18.83 -6.44
C ILE A 195 -17.42 19.72 -5.87
N GLN A 196 -16.26 19.13 -5.53
CA GLN A 196 -15.04 19.83 -5.12
C GLN A 196 -14.57 20.86 -6.16
N SER A 197 -14.88 20.67 -7.45
CA SER A 197 -14.52 21.61 -8.52
C SER A 197 -15.17 22.98 -8.35
N GLN A 198 -16.22 23.11 -7.54
CA GLN A 198 -16.89 24.39 -7.26
C GLN A 198 -16.05 25.32 -6.37
N TYR A 199 -15.08 24.75 -5.65
CA TYR A 199 -14.20 25.47 -4.72
C TYR A 199 -12.83 25.75 -5.32
N LEU A 200 -12.54 25.18 -6.49
CA LEU A 200 -11.24 25.24 -7.13
C LEU A 200 -11.29 25.99 -8.46
N TYR A 201 -10.16 26.52 -8.86
CA TYR A 201 -9.94 27.12 -10.16
C TYR A 201 -8.45 27.03 -10.54
N TYR A 202 -8.11 27.34 -11.78
CA TYR A 202 -6.72 27.52 -12.20
C TYR A 202 -6.34 29.00 -12.08
N ASP A 203 -5.24 29.30 -11.41
CA ASP A 203 -4.68 30.63 -11.30
C ASP A 203 -4.11 31.14 -12.64
N ASP A 204 -3.65 32.39 -12.69
CA ASP A 204 -3.08 33.01 -13.90
C ASP A 204 -1.82 32.28 -14.43
N SER A 205 -1.20 31.43 -13.61
CA SER A 205 -0.03 30.62 -13.97
C SER A 205 -0.39 29.20 -14.38
N GLY A 206 -1.68 28.83 -14.37
CA GLY A 206 -2.16 27.50 -14.74
C GLY A 206 -2.03 26.47 -13.62
N PHE A 207 -2.01 26.89 -12.35
CA PHE A 207 -2.02 25.98 -11.20
C PHE A 207 -3.33 26.00 -10.45
N LEU A 208 -3.73 24.84 -9.90
CA LEU A 208 -4.90 24.74 -9.04
C LEU A 208 -4.76 25.67 -7.83
N ASP A 209 -5.84 26.36 -7.51
CA ASP A 209 -5.96 27.32 -6.43
C ASP A 209 -7.39 27.27 -5.87
N GLY A 210 -7.57 27.79 -4.65
CA GLY A 210 -8.83 27.79 -3.92
C GLY A 210 -8.79 26.99 -2.63
N THR A 211 -9.70 27.37 -1.72
CA THR A 211 -9.82 26.79 -0.37
C THR A 211 -11.08 25.92 -0.30
N LEU A 212 -10.92 24.67 0.11
CA LEU A 212 -12.03 23.73 0.31
C LEU A 212 -12.69 23.93 1.68
N PRO A 213 -13.98 23.54 1.84
CA PRO A 213 -14.63 23.47 3.14
C PRO A 213 -13.82 22.68 4.17
N SER A 214 -13.73 23.21 5.38
CA SER A 214 -12.97 22.59 6.48
C SER A 214 -13.84 21.70 7.34
N PHE A 215 -13.21 20.84 8.14
CA PHE A 215 -13.90 20.10 9.20
C PHE A 215 -14.74 21.03 10.09
N GLY A 216 -15.94 20.58 10.45
CA GLY A 216 -16.92 21.34 11.21
C GLY A 216 -17.83 22.26 10.39
N SER A 217 -17.66 22.31 9.06
CA SER A 217 -18.62 22.92 8.13
C SER A 217 -19.70 21.93 7.69
N ASP A 218 -20.87 22.44 7.26
CA ASP A 218 -21.96 21.61 6.73
C ASP A 218 -21.60 20.99 5.36
N GLU A 219 -20.64 21.57 4.65
CA GLU A 219 -20.19 21.16 3.33
C GLU A 219 -19.06 20.13 3.33
N PHE A 220 -18.38 19.91 4.47
CA PHE A 220 -17.21 19.03 4.55
C PHE A 220 -17.51 17.58 4.11
N ASP A 221 -18.61 17.00 4.58
CA ASP A 221 -19.01 15.63 4.22
C ASP A 221 -19.40 15.48 2.74
N GLN A 222 -19.60 16.60 2.03
CA GLN A 222 -19.94 16.58 0.60
C GLN A 222 -18.71 16.55 -0.28
N ILE A 223 -17.58 17.07 0.21
CA ILE A 223 -16.36 17.27 -0.60
C ILE A 223 -15.19 16.39 -0.14
N PHE A 224 -15.28 15.79 1.04
CA PHE A 224 -14.39 14.74 1.51
C PHE A 224 -15.19 13.51 1.91
N HIS A 225 -14.71 12.37 1.44
CA HIS A 225 -15.25 11.05 1.72
C HIS A 225 -14.30 10.30 2.64
N SER A 226 -14.86 9.59 3.63
CA SER A 226 -14.14 8.49 4.25
C SER A 226 -14.02 7.33 3.25
N PRO A 227 -13.05 6.43 3.44
CA PRO A 227 -12.89 5.24 2.60
C PRO A 227 -14.19 4.42 2.46
N SER A 228 -15.00 4.38 3.52
CA SER A 228 -16.31 3.69 3.54
C SER A 228 -17.37 4.34 2.63
N VAL A 229 -17.32 5.66 2.39
CA VAL A 229 -18.27 6.32 1.45
C VAL A 229 -17.94 5.93 0.02
N SER A 230 -16.65 5.97 -0.33
CA SER A 230 -16.17 5.63 -1.67
C SER A 230 -16.05 4.12 -1.90
N ASN A 231 -16.32 3.30 -0.88
CA ASN A 231 -16.09 1.84 -0.89
C ASN A 231 -14.69 1.50 -1.41
N THR A 232 -13.69 2.25 -0.96
CA THR A 232 -12.32 2.18 -1.44
C THR A 232 -11.43 1.66 -0.32
N ASN A 233 -10.74 0.55 -0.57
CA ASN A 233 -9.69 0.09 0.33
C ASN A 233 -8.41 0.86 0.04
N CYS A 234 -8.24 2.06 0.62
CA CYS A 234 -7.01 2.84 0.43
C CYS A 234 -5.75 2.04 0.82
N MET A 235 -5.90 1.09 1.74
CA MET A 235 -4.80 0.24 2.18
C MET A 235 -4.25 -0.66 1.07
N SER A 236 -5.04 -1.05 0.07
CA SER A 236 -4.54 -1.96 -0.98
C SER A 236 -3.32 -1.39 -1.70
N CYS A 237 -3.31 -0.09 -1.96
CA CYS A 237 -2.16 0.62 -2.57
C CYS A 237 -1.18 1.18 -1.54
N HIS A 238 -1.59 1.31 -0.28
CA HIS A 238 -0.82 1.94 0.80
C HIS A 238 -0.32 0.94 1.87
N THR A 239 -0.31 -0.37 1.59
CA THR A 239 0.04 -1.41 2.59
C THR A 239 1.39 -1.20 3.28
N SER A 240 2.35 -0.59 2.59
CA SER A 240 3.72 -0.41 3.10
C SER A 240 3.99 0.94 3.75
N ASP A 241 3.40 2.01 3.24
CA ASP A 241 3.66 3.38 3.70
C ASP A 241 2.38 4.22 3.53
N PRO A 242 2.05 5.11 4.48
CA PRO A 242 0.96 6.08 4.30
C PRO A 242 1.10 6.92 3.03
N PHE A 243 2.30 7.18 2.53
CA PHE A 243 2.58 8.03 1.38
C PHE A 243 3.19 7.24 0.21
N ILE A 244 2.54 7.30 -0.94
CA ILE A 244 3.07 6.74 -2.18
C ILE A 244 4.03 7.74 -2.80
N HIS A 245 5.18 7.24 -3.26
CA HIS A 245 6.20 8.01 -3.96
C HIS A 245 6.39 7.51 -5.38
N ASP A 246 6.50 8.46 -6.31
CA ASP A 246 6.98 8.25 -7.67
C ASP A 246 7.88 9.45 -8.07
N PRO A 247 8.68 9.35 -9.15
CA PRO A 247 9.54 10.44 -9.59
C PRO A 247 8.79 11.75 -9.88
N TRP A 248 7.55 11.67 -10.36
CA TRP A 248 6.73 12.83 -10.68
C TRP A 248 6.34 13.62 -9.43
N LEU A 249 5.78 12.96 -8.42
CA LEU A 249 5.38 13.57 -7.15
C LEU A 249 6.59 14.07 -6.36
N ASP A 250 7.70 13.32 -6.42
CA ASP A 250 8.96 13.66 -5.74
C ASP A 250 9.67 14.89 -6.32
N ASN A 251 9.28 15.37 -7.50
CA ASN A 251 9.76 16.63 -8.03
C ASN A 251 9.28 17.84 -7.21
N ALA A 252 8.20 17.73 -6.45
CA ALA A 252 7.78 18.78 -5.52
C ALA A 252 8.69 18.80 -4.28
N LYS A 253 9.46 19.90 -4.13
CA LYS A 253 10.38 20.11 -3.01
C LYS A 253 9.92 21.21 -2.07
N LEU A 254 10.26 21.10 -0.78
CA LEU A 254 9.91 22.14 0.20
C LEU A 254 10.58 23.47 -0.16
N PRO A 255 9.85 24.61 -0.16
CA PRO A 255 10.44 25.92 -0.44
C PRO A 255 11.51 26.34 0.56
N THR A 256 11.44 25.83 1.79
CA THR A 256 12.38 26.09 2.89
C THR A 256 13.62 25.21 2.83
N ASP A 257 13.55 24.04 2.19
CA ASP A 257 14.64 23.09 2.04
C ASP A 257 14.43 22.22 0.79
N SER A 258 15.08 22.58 -0.31
CA SER A 258 14.94 21.88 -1.59
C SER A 258 15.56 20.47 -1.60
N SER A 259 16.27 20.06 -0.55
CA SER A 259 16.75 18.68 -0.43
C SER A 259 15.64 17.71 0.01
N GLN A 260 14.54 18.24 0.55
CA GLN A 260 13.40 17.46 1.02
C GLN A 260 12.24 17.56 0.04
N THR A 261 11.58 16.43 -0.20
CA THR A 261 10.27 16.37 -0.89
C THR A 261 9.19 16.98 -0.01
N VAL A 262 8.12 17.47 -0.64
CA VAL A 262 6.94 17.95 0.09
C VAL A 262 6.24 16.78 0.77
N VAL A 263 5.99 15.70 0.04
CA VAL A 263 5.57 14.43 0.64
C VAL A 263 6.76 13.88 1.43
N PRO A 264 6.63 13.66 2.75
CA PRO A 264 7.74 13.22 3.57
C PRO A 264 8.17 11.81 3.19
N LYS A 265 9.47 11.58 3.10
CA LYS A 265 10.05 10.24 2.99
C LYS A 265 10.51 9.78 4.36
N TYR A 266 10.03 8.64 4.82
CA TYR A 266 10.50 8.02 6.05
C TYR A 266 11.63 7.04 5.71
N GLU A 267 12.83 7.59 5.53
CA GLU A 267 14.03 6.85 5.07
C GLU A 267 14.80 6.11 6.18
N TYR A 268 14.23 5.95 7.39
CA TYR A 268 14.92 5.28 8.50
C TYR A 268 14.07 4.13 9.02
N ASP A 269 14.64 2.91 8.96
CA ASP A 269 14.02 1.65 9.39
C ASP A 269 12.70 1.32 8.67
N GLY A 270 12.61 1.53 7.35
CA GLY A 270 11.38 1.36 6.55
C GLY A 270 10.76 -0.06 6.58
N ILE A 271 11.49 -1.04 7.11
CA ILE A 271 10.95 -2.37 7.45
C ILE A 271 10.00 -2.27 8.67
N ASN A 272 10.37 -1.47 9.66
CA ASN A 272 9.67 -1.30 10.94
C ASN A 272 8.91 0.03 11.05
N LEU A 273 8.65 0.73 9.94
CA LEU A 273 7.87 1.97 9.94
C LEU A 273 6.51 1.71 10.62
N PRO A 274 6.21 2.35 11.78
CA PRO A 274 4.94 2.15 12.44
C PRO A 274 3.80 2.60 11.53
N TYR A 275 2.79 1.74 11.37
CA TYR A 275 1.72 2.02 10.43
C TYR A 275 0.46 1.21 10.72
N PHE A 276 -0.69 1.88 10.78
CA PHE A 276 -2.02 1.27 10.66
C PHE A 276 -3.04 2.30 10.17
N ALA A 277 -4.07 1.88 9.44
CA ALA A 277 -5.22 2.75 9.18
C ALA A 277 -6.16 2.76 10.37
N VAL A 278 -6.48 3.95 10.86
CA VAL A 278 -7.55 4.13 11.84
C VAL A 278 -8.87 3.69 11.19
N GLY A 279 -9.57 2.76 11.83
CA GLY A 279 -10.77 2.08 11.34
C GLY A 279 -10.49 0.88 10.43
N GLY A 280 -9.23 0.69 10.00
CA GLY A 280 -8.85 -0.27 8.96
C GLY A 280 -9.23 -1.70 9.29
N TYR A 281 -8.71 -2.24 10.40
CA TYR A 281 -8.99 -3.62 10.81
C TYR A 281 -10.49 -3.85 11.11
N GLY A 282 -11.16 -2.88 11.74
CA GLY A 282 -12.61 -2.93 11.93
C GLY A 282 -13.40 -3.00 10.62
N SER A 283 -12.87 -2.42 9.55
CA SER A 283 -13.39 -2.49 8.18
C SER A 283 -12.89 -3.69 7.37
N GLN A 284 -12.14 -4.62 7.98
CA GLN A 284 -11.47 -5.73 7.31
C GLN A 284 -10.47 -5.28 6.23
N TYR A 285 -9.79 -4.16 6.47
CA TYR A 285 -8.63 -3.72 5.69
C TYR A 285 -7.37 -4.09 6.46
N SER A 286 -6.44 -4.78 5.79
CA SER A 286 -5.14 -5.15 6.35
C SER A 286 -4.03 -4.43 5.59
N ASN A 287 -3.04 -3.95 6.33
CA ASN A 287 -1.80 -3.38 5.81
C ASN A 287 -0.67 -4.43 5.71
N ALA A 288 -1.04 -5.72 5.70
CA ALA A 288 -0.10 -6.79 5.46
C ALA A 288 0.62 -6.59 4.12
N SER A 289 1.94 -6.76 4.12
CA SER A 289 2.81 -6.69 2.94
C SER A 289 3.63 -7.96 2.81
N ILE A 290 4.12 -8.26 1.61
CA ILE A 290 5.02 -9.39 1.38
C ILE A 290 6.34 -9.18 2.14
N HIS A 291 6.81 -10.26 2.79
CA HIS A 291 8.12 -10.34 3.42
C HIS A 291 8.83 -11.63 3.01
N ILE A 292 10.08 -11.48 2.57
CA ILE A 292 11.01 -12.58 2.30
C ILE A 292 12.29 -12.27 3.07
N GLU A 293 12.69 -13.17 3.96
CA GLU A 293 13.85 -12.94 4.83
C GLU A 293 15.13 -12.83 4.00
N GLY A 294 15.91 -11.76 4.23
CA GLY A 294 17.14 -11.49 3.48
C GLY A 294 16.95 -11.02 2.03
N ASN A 295 15.72 -10.72 1.59
CA ASN A 295 15.50 -10.17 0.24
C ASN A 295 16.01 -8.72 0.14
N ASP A 296 17.00 -8.49 -0.73
CA ASP A 296 17.66 -7.19 -0.87
C ASP A 296 16.71 -6.06 -1.32
N CYS A 297 15.60 -6.36 -2.01
CA CYS A 297 14.62 -5.37 -2.42
C CYS A 297 13.86 -4.76 -1.22
N LEU A 298 13.70 -5.53 -0.14
CA LEU A 298 13.07 -5.08 1.11
C LEU A 298 14.06 -4.45 2.10
N SER A 299 15.35 -4.39 1.77
CA SER A 299 16.41 -3.89 2.67
C SER A 299 16.28 -2.41 3.07
N CYS A 300 15.50 -1.63 2.31
CA CYS A 300 15.30 -0.19 2.55
C CYS A 300 13.91 0.10 3.13
N HIS A 301 12.87 -0.48 2.54
CA HIS A 301 11.47 -0.28 2.91
C HIS A 301 10.61 -1.48 2.49
N ARG A 302 9.45 -1.65 3.13
CA ARG A 302 8.39 -2.57 2.66
C ARG A 302 7.80 -2.10 1.34
N SER A 303 7.26 -3.00 0.52
CA SER A 303 6.68 -2.63 -0.78
C SER A 303 5.22 -3.06 -0.94
N SER A 304 4.38 -2.14 -1.42
CA SER A 304 3.01 -2.47 -1.81
C SER A 304 3.05 -3.17 -3.16
N MET A 305 2.94 -4.50 -3.12
CA MET A 305 2.98 -5.32 -4.34
C MET A 305 1.79 -5.08 -5.24
N GLU A 306 0.60 -4.85 -4.67
CA GLU A 306 -0.58 -4.44 -5.46
C GLU A 306 -0.33 -3.14 -6.23
N LEU A 307 0.23 -2.10 -5.58
CA LEU A 307 0.57 -0.86 -6.28
C LEU A 307 1.62 -1.11 -7.38
N ALA A 308 2.68 -1.85 -7.04
CA ALA A 308 3.80 -2.12 -7.94
C ALA A 308 3.35 -2.90 -9.18
N THR A 309 2.62 -4.01 -9.00
CA THR A 309 2.24 -4.92 -10.08
C THR A 309 1.00 -4.44 -10.83
N SER A 310 -0.02 -3.97 -10.12
CA SER A 310 -1.36 -3.71 -10.70
C SER A 310 -1.52 -2.26 -11.17
N THR A 311 -0.70 -1.33 -10.67
CA THR A 311 -0.71 0.08 -11.10
C THR A 311 0.55 0.47 -11.86
N PHE A 312 1.73 0.34 -11.27
CA PHE A 312 2.96 0.84 -11.89
C PHE A 312 3.37 -0.01 -13.10
N ASP A 313 3.79 -1.24 -12.89
CA ASP A 313 4.30 -2.10 -13.95
C ASP A 313 3.21 -2.46 -14.98
N ALA A 314 1.96 -2.65 -14.54
CA ALA A 314 0.83 -2.93 -15.45
C ALA A 314 0.51 -1.77 -16.41
N LEU A 315 0.55 -0.52 -15.93
CA LEU A 315 0.33 0.65 -16.80
C LEU A 315 1.58 0.97 -17.63
N GLY A 316 2.76 0.62 -17.13
CA GLY A 316 4.04 0.75 -17.84
C GLY A 316 4.55 2.17 -18.00
N ASN A 317 3.96 3.15 -17.31
CA ASN A 317 4.42 4.54 -17.31
C ASN A 317 5.44 4.81 -16.20
N VAL A 318 5.34 4.07 -15.10
CA VAL A 318 6.25 4.06 -13.97
C VAL A 318 6.65 2.59 -13.80
N VAL A 319 7.90 2.25 -14.10
CA VAL A 319 8.38 0.86 -14.02
C VAL A 319 9.35 0.77 -12.85
N VAL A 320 9.02 -0.04 -11.83
CA VAL A 320 9.72 -0.01 -10.53
C VAL A 320 11.24 -0.15 -10.70
N ASN A 321 11.67 -1.11 -11.51
CA ASN A 321 13.09 -1.38 -11.76
C ASN A 321 13.83 -0.27 -12.52
N GLU A 322 13.14 0.66 -13.18
CA GLU A 322 13.80 1.74 -13.92
C GLU A 322 14.27 2.89 -13.01
N PHE A 323 13.74 2.97 -11.78
CA PHE A 323 14.11 4.01 -10.81
C PHE A 323 14.49 3.48 -9.43
N MET A 324 14.30 2.17 -9.15
CA MET A 324 14.70 1.55 -7.88
C MET A 324 15.88 0.58 -8.03
N PRO A 325 16.84 0.55 -7.09
CA PRO A 325 17.01 1.54 -6.01
C PRO A 325 17.48 2.91 -6.56
N PRO A 326 17.20 4.04 -5.87
CA PRO A 326 17.43 5.39 -6.41
C PRO A 326 18.86 5.72 -6.86
N TYR A 327 19.86 5.01 -6.31
CA TYR A 327 21.28 5.25 -6.60
C TYR A 327 21.92 4.22 -7.55
N ASP A 328 21.20 3.14 -7.87
CA ASP A 328 21.65 2.12 -8.82
C ASP A 328 20.44 1.42 -9.47
N PRO A 329 19.62 2.14 -10.28
CA PRO A 329 18.36 1.60 -10.78
C PRO A 329 18.51 0.28 -11.55
N GLY A 330 17.64 -0.67 -11.26
CA GLY A 330 17.61 -2.00 -11.89
C GLY A 330 18.60 -3.00 -11.30
N SER A 331 19.42 -2.60 -10.33
CA SER A 331 20.36 -3.52 -9.64
C SER A 331 19.66 -4.59 -8.80
N LEU A 332 18.40 -4.38 -8.42
CA LEU A 332 17.60 -5.27 -7.57
C LEU A 332 16.50 -6.02 -8.36
N ILE A 333 16.66 -6.18 -9.68
CA ILE A 333 15.66 -6.85 -10.53
C ILE A 333 15.35 -8.29 -10.08
N ASP A 334 16.37 -9.06 -9.72
CA ASP A 334 16.20 -10.46 -9.30
C ASP A 334 15.41 -10.55 -7.97
N PRO A 335 15.83 -9.88 -6.87
CA PRO A 335 15.04 -9.90 -5.62
C PRO A 335 13.67 -9.23 -5.75
N TYR A 336 13.49 -8.25 -6.65
CA TYR A 336 12.16 -7.71 -6.94
C TYR A 336 11.24 -8.74 -7.62
N ASN A 337 11.76 -9.53 -8.57
CA ASN A 337 11.00 -10.60 -9.20
C ASN A 337 10.60 -11.68 -8.19
N GLU A 338 11.42 -11.98 -7.18
CA GLU A 338 11.04 -12.89 -6.09
C GLU A 338 9.81 -12.39 -5.32
N LEU A 339 9.71 -11.08 -5.07
CA LEU A 339 8.54 -10.48 -4.43
C LEU A 339 7.30 -10.56 -5.33
N ILE A 340 7.46 -10.34 -6.65
CA ILE A 340 6.37 -10.50 -7.62
C ILE A 340 5.88 -11.95 -7.65
N ASP A 341 6.80 -12.91 -7.75
CA ASP A 341 6.48 -14.33 -7.79
C ASP A 341 5.70 -14.72 -6.53
N CYS A 342 6.15 -14.28 -5.34
CA CYS A 342 5.39 -14.51 -4.12
C CYS A 342 4.02 -13.82 -4.10
N TRP A 343 3.92 -12.57 -4.57
CA TRP A 343 2.64 -11.87 -4.61
C TRP A 343 1.62 -12.56 -5.52
N ILE A 344 2.07 -13.06 -6.68
CA ILE A 344 1.22 -13.75 -7.66
C ILE A 344 0.79 -15.13 -7.15
N ASP A 345 1.72 -15.90 -6.57
CA ASP A 345 1.44 -17.27 -6.12
C ASP A 345 0.81 -17.31 -4.71
N GLY A 346 0.98 -16.24 -3.93
CA GLY A 346 0.58 -16.12 -2.53
C GLY A 346 1.67 -16.65 -1.57
N PRO A 347 1.89 -16.01 -0.40
CA PRO A 347 2.80 -16.52 0.64
C PRO A 347 2.51 -17.98 1.03
N GLU A 348 1.25 -18.38 1.07
CA GLU A 348 0.82 -19.73 1.40
C GLU A 348 1.28 -20.81 0.39
N ASN A 349 1.68 -20.42 -0.82
CA ASN A 349 2.16 -21.33 -1.86
C ASN A 349 3.63 -21.11 -2.23
N THR A 350 4.32 -20.17 -1.57
CA THR A 350 5.68 -19.76 -1.90
C THR A 350 6.63 -20.03 -0.74
N GLU A 351 7.66 -20.84 -0.96
CA GLU A 351 8.68 -21.14 0.05
C GLU A 351 9.40 -19.85 0.49
N ASP A 352 9.67 -19.72 1.80
CA ASP A 352 10.32 -18.57 2.43
C ASP A 352 9.63 -17.21 2.22
N CYS A 353 8.34 -17.22 1.86
CA CYS A 353 7.54 -16.00 1.73
C CYS A 353 6.41 -15.93 2.75
N TYR A 354 6.26 -14.75 3.33
CA TYR A 354 5.37 -14.51 4.45
C TYR A 354 4.58 -13.22 4.27
N TRP A 355 3.48 -13.10 5.00
CA TRP A 355 2.83 -11.83 5.27
C TRP A 355 3.53 -11.14 6.44
N MET A 356 3.78 -9.85 6.35
CA MET A 356 4.26 -9.02 7.45
C MET A 356 3.24 -7.93 7.73
N ILE A 357 2.80 -7.83 8.98
CA ILE A 357 2.07 -6.68 9.51
C ILE A 357 3.08 -5.81 10.27
N PRO A 358 3.25 -4.52 9.92
CA PRO A 358 4.19 -3.64 10.59
C PRO A 358 3.79 -3.33 12.03
N PRO A 359 4.70 -2.79 12.86
CA PRO A 359 4.30 -2.31 14.17
C PRO A 359 3.31 -1.16 14.03
N GLY A 360 2.51 -0.90 15.06
CA GLY A 360 1.50 0.17 15.02
C GLY A 360 0.77 0.30 16.35
N GLY A 361 0.63 1.53 16.85
CA GLY A 361 0.09 1.81 18.17
C GLY A 361 0.90 1.13 19.27
N ASP A 362 0.27 0.17 19.94
CA ASP A 362 0.85 -0.70 20.97
C ASP A 362 1.14 -2.13 20.48
N CYS A 363 1.04 -2.38 19.16
CA CYS A 363 1.37 -3.64 18.53
C CYS A 363 2.79 -3.63 17.94
N GLU A 364 3.49 -4.76 18.11
CA GLU A 364 4.78 -5.04 17.48
C GLU A 364 4.58 -5.63 16.07
N THR A 365 5.68 -5.79 15.33
CA THR A 365 5.65 -6.46 14.01
C THR A 365 5.19 -7.90 14.15
N GLU A 366 4.37 -8.36 13.19
CA GLU A 366 3.89 -9.74 13.12
C GLU A 366 4.22 -10.33 11.74
N ILE A 367 4.77 -11.55 11.73
CA ILE A 367 5.02 -12.33 10.51
C ILE A 367 4.04 -13.52 10.49
N ILE A 368 3.22 -13.60 9.45
CA ILE A 368 2.13 -14.58 9.30
C ILE A 368 2.44 -15.48 8.11
N GLY A 369 2.14 -16.78 8.25
CA GLY A 369 2.57 -17.81 7.29
C GLY A 369 3.93 -18.40 7.64
N PHE A 370 4.63 -17.80 8.61
CA PHE A 370 5.65 -18.49 9.37
C PHE A 370 4.90 -19.54 10.22
N GLU A 371 4.64 -20.72 9.66
CA GLU A 371 4.49 -21.88 10.54
C GLU A 371 5.74 -21.88 11.42
N ASN A 372 5.60 -22.09 12.73
CA ASN A 372 6.75 -22.39 13.59
C ASN A 372 7.48 -23.57 12.97
N ILE A 373 8.41 -23.29 12.06
CA ILE A 373 9.44 -24.22 11.66
C ILE A 373 10.16 -24.41 12.97
N ASP A 374 9.97 -25.58 13.56
CA ASP A 374 10.65 -26.03 14.76
C ASP A 374 12.14 -26.05 14.41
N PHE A 375 12.77 -24.88 14.45
CA PHE A 375 14.17 -24.72 14.16
C PHE A 375 14.87 -25.39 15.32
N GLU A 376 15.64 -26.44 15.00
CA GLU A 376 16.47 -27.10 15.99
C GLU A 376 17.40 -26.05 16.62
N GLY A 377 17.07 -25.58 17.82
CA GLY A 377 17.76 -24.49 18.51
C GLY A 377 16.88 -23.29 18.90
N ASP A 378 15.69 -23.10 18.33
CA ASP A 378 14.73 -22.09 18.79
C ASP A 378 14.00 -22.62 20.04
N ILE A 379 14.48 -22.23 21.21
CA ILE A 379 14.03 -22.78 22.48
C ILE A 379 12.82 -22.01 23.00
N ASN A 380 12.77 -20.70 22.77
CA ASN A 380 11.68 -19.85 23.23
C ASN A 380 10.49 -19.80 22.25
N ASN A 381 10.62 -20.39 21.05
CA ASN A 381 9.65 -20.43 19.96
C ASN A 381 9.26 -19.03 19.47
N ASP A 382 10.22 -18.11 19.40
CA ASP A 382 10.01 -16.78 18.82
C ASP A 382 10.37 -16.70 17.32
N GLY A 383 10.81 -17.83 16.74
CA GLY A 383 11.16 -17.96 15.33
C GLY A 383 12.60 -17.55 15.02
N ILE A 384 13.40 -17.14 16.01
CA ILE A 384 14.77 -16.64 15.84
C ILE A 384 15.72 -17.42 16.76
N ILE A 385 16.78 -18.03 16.20
CA ILE A 385 17.81 -18.67 17.02
C ILE A 385 18.86 -17.63 17.42
N ASP A 386 18.83 -17.16 18.68
CA ASP A 386 19.75 -16.13 19.18
C ASP A 386 20.28 -16.37 20.62
N ILE A 387 20.78 -15.31 21.25
CA ILE A 387 21.34 -15.39 22.61
C ILE A 387 20.26 -15.64 23.69
N LEU A 388 19.00 -15.32 23.42
CA LEU A 388 17.87 -15.56 24.31
C LEU A 388 17.59 -17.05 24.46
N ASP A 389 17.76 -17.85 23.40
CA ASP A 389 17.69 -19.31 23.47
C ASP A 389 18.76 -19.89 24.38
N ILE A 390 20.00 -19.40 24.25
CA ILE A 390 21.11 -19.82 25.13
C ILE A 390 20.78 -19.49 26.59
N ILE A 391 20.24 -18.30 26.85
CA ILE A 391 19.86 -17.88 28.20
C ILE A 391 18.77 -18.82 28.75
N LEU A 392 17.82 -19.24 27.91
CA LEU A 392 16.76 -20.17 28.30
C LEU A 392 17.31 -21.56 28.65
N VAL A 393 18.22 -22.12 27.85
CA VAL A 393 18.90 -23.40 28.16
C VAL A 393 19.69 -23.30 29.46
N ILE A 394 20.43 -22.21 29.68
CA ILE A 394 21.13 -21.97 30.95
C ILE A 394 20.16 -21.95 32.14
N ASN A 395 19.01 -21.31 32.00
CA ASN A 395 18.00 -21.27 33.05
C ASN A 395 17.45 -22.66 33.35
N LEU A 396 17.18 -23.48 32.33
CA LEU A 396 16.73 -24.88 32.48
C LEU A 396 17.77 -25.74 33.22
N ILE A 397 19.05 -25.61 32.89
CA ILE A 397 20.16 -26.29 33.59
C ILE A 397 20.21 -25.87 35.07
N LEU A 398 20.03 -24.58 35.36
CA LEU A 398 20.09 -24.04 36.72
C LEU A 398 18.85 -24.41 37.55
N SER A 399 17.68 -24.52 36.92
CA SER A 399 16.41 -24.90 37.57
C SER A 399 16.20 -26.41 37.67
N PHE A 400 17.03 -27.22 36.99
CA PHE A 400 16.84 -28.66 36.81
C PHE A 400 15.49 -29.01 36.17
N GLU A 401 15.02 -28.14 35.27
CA GLU A 401 13.82 -28.36 34.47
C GLU A 401 14.19 -28.96 33.12
N TYR A 402 13.28 -29.76 32.58
CA TYR A 402 13.46 -30.42 31.29
C TYR A 402 12.45 -29.87 30.29
N LEU A 403 12.96 -29.47 29.13
CA LEU A 403 12.20 -29.07 27.97
C LEU A 403 12.76 -29.82 26.76
N GLU A 404 11.89 -30.48 26.01
CA GLU A 404 12.29 -31.45 24.98
C GLU A 404 13.06 -30.81 23.82
N ASN A 405 12.66 -29.62 23.39
CA ASN A 405 13.36 -28.87 22.33
C ASN A 405 14.75 -28.36 22.75
N SER A 406 15.08 -28.40 24.05
CA SER A 406 16.38 -27.96 24.60
C SER A 406 17.42 -29.08 24.69
N ASP A 407 17.05 -30.34 24.46
CA ASP A 407 17.95 -31.50 24.39
C ASP A 407 18.39 -31.74 22.92
N LEU A 408 19.29 -30.88 22.46
CA LEU A 408 19.71 -30.81 21.06
C LEU A 408 20.52 -32.03 20.60
N ASN A 409 21.07 -32.81 21.53
CA ASN A 409 21.75 -34.07 21.19
C ASN A 409 20.88 -35.33 21.44
N SER A 410 19.68 -35.15 22.00
CA SER A 410 18.69 -36.19 22.30
C SER A 410 19.22 -37.31 23.22
N ASP A 411 20.09 -36.99 24.18
CA ASP A 411 20.60 -37.96 25.16
C ASP A 411 19.76 -38.06 26.45
N GLY A 412 18.72 -37.24 26.55
CA GLY A 412 17.79 -37.15 27.66
C GLY A 412 18.28 -36.27 28.81
N ILE A 413 19.34 -35.47 28.61
CA ILE A 413 19.92 -34.58 29.61
C ILE A 413 20.21 -33.22 28.97
N ILE A 414 19.61 -32.15 29.51
CA ILE A 414 20.00 -30.79 29.14
C ILE A 414 21.27 -30.42 29.91
N ASP A 415 22.39 -30.24 29.21
CA ASP A 415 23.65 -29.82 29.79
C ASP A 415 24.47 -28.86 28.90
N ILE A 416 25.75 -28.70 29.21
CA ILE A 416 26.63 -27.78 28.47
C ILE A 416 26.84 -28.20 27.01
N LEU A 417 26.60 -29.46 26.66
CA LEU A 417 26.70 -29.95 25.29
C LEU A 417 25.61 -29.35 24.41
N ASP A 418 24.39 -29.17 24.92
CA ASP A 418 23.30 -28.53 24.18
C ASP A 418 23.60 -27.05 23.94
N ILE A 419 24.16 -26.35 24.92
CA ILE A 419 24.63 -24.96 24.74
C ILE A 419 25.71 -24.88 23.64
N ILE A 420 26.64 -25.84 23.59
CA ILE A 420 27.68 -25.86 22.55
C ILE A 420 27.06 -26.09 21.16
N LEU A 421 26.06 -26.96 21.05
CA LEU A 421 25.33 -27.17 19.80
C LEU A 421 24.61 -25.90 19.37
N LEU A 422 23.90 -25.24 20.28
CA LEU A 422 23.19 -23.99 20.03
C LEU A 422 24.14 -22.86 19.59
N VAL A 423 25.29 -22.71 20.24
CA VAL A 423 26.33 -21.76 19.81
C VAL A 423 26.89 -22.11 18.42
N ASN A 424 27.01 -23.38 18.07
CA ASN A 424 27.45 -23.77 16.72
C ASN A 424 26.38 -23.48 15.67
N ILE A 425 25.11 -23.57 16.03
CA ILE A 425 23.98 -23.20 15.16
C ILE A 425 24.00 -21.69 14.92
N ILE A 426 24.21 -20.87 15.96
CA ILE A 426 24.26 -19.40 15.85
C ILE A 426 25.49 -18.89 15.07
N LEU A 427 26.61 -19.63 15.07
CA LEU A 427 27.88 -19.20 14.48
C LEU A 427 28.16 -19.71 13.06
N ASN A 428 27.35 -20.64 12.53
CA ASN A 428 27.48 -21.20 11.17
C ASN A 428 26.28 -20.82 10.32
#